data_AF-A0A957R143-F1
#
_entry.id   AF-A0A957R143-F1
#
_cell.length_a   1.000
_cell.length_b   1.000
_cell.length_c   1.000
_cell.angle_alpha   90.00
_cell.angle_beta   90.00
_cell.angle_gamma   90.00
#
_symmetry.space_group_name_H-M   'P 1'
#
loop_
_entity.id
_entity.type
_entity.pdbx_description
1 polymer ?
#
loop_
_entity_poly.entity_id
_entity_poly.type
_entity_poly.pdbx_seq_one_letter_code
_entity_poly.pdbx_strand_id
1 'polypeptide(L)'
;MKITRDVIVDLLPLYLANEASDDTRSLVEAYLADDPALTKLVEQSNQQNWEGDVPVPLDKEHEMKSFEKTRQLLVQQRVLMAFAIFSTLMIVAVRGGEEGIRWLWGDLPQVGWL
;
A
#
# COMPACT_ATOMS: atom_id res chain seq x y z
N MET A 1 38.03 6.20 -8.37
CA MET A 1 37.03 7.28 -8.32
C MET A 1 37.18 7.94 -6.96
N LYS A 2 37.29 9.27 -6.85
CA LYS A 2 37.38 9.94 -5.55
C LYS A 2 35.96 10.25 -5.09
N ILE A 3 35.56 9.72 -3.94
CA ILE A 3 34.32 10.12 -3.28
C ILE A 3 34.54 11.55 -2.78
N THR A 4 33.59 12.44 -3.00
CA THR A 4 33.70 13.85 -2.58
C THR A 4 32.95 14.05 -1.26
N ARG A 5 33.31 15.13 -0.55
CA ARG A 5 32.65 15.52 0.70
C ARG A 5 31.14 15.69 0.51
N ASP A 6 30.72 16.26 -0.62
CA ASP A 6 29.30 16.51 -0.91
C ASP A 6 28.49 15.21 -0.96
N VAL A 7 29.06 14.15 -1.54
CA VAL A 7 28.40 12.82 -1.56
C VAL A 7 28.21 12.28 -0.15
N ILE A 8 29.16 12.50 0.76
CA ILE A 8 29.04 12.08 2.16
C ILE A 8 27.99 12.92 2.90
N VAL A 9 27.91 14.22 2.60
CA VAL A 9 26.87 15.12 3.13
C VAL A 9 25.47 14.72 2.67
N ASP A 10 25.32 14.25 1.44
CA ASP A 10 24.04 13.74 0.94
C ASP A 10 23.62 12.42 1.61
N LEU A 11 24.59 11.60 2.03
CA LEU A 11 24.36 10.31 2.70
C LEU A 11 24.16 10.44 4.23
N LEU A 12 24.51 11.58 4.81
CA LEU A 12 24.42 11.84 6.24
C LEU A 12 23.01 11.68 6.83
N PRO A 13 21.93 12.18 6.19
CA PRO A 13 20.57 11.95 6.69
C PRO A 13 20.21 10.46 6.81
N LEU A 14 20.58 9.64 5.82
CA LEU A 14 20.35 8.19 5.82
C LEU A 14 21.18 7.47 6.89
N TYR A 15 22.42 7.92 7.10
CA TYR A 15 23.28 7.43 8.19
C TYR A 15 22.68 7.74 9.56
N LEU A 16 22.24 8.99 9.77
CA LEU A 16 21.63 9.45 11.03
C LEU A 16 20.28 8.76 11.31
N ALA A 17 19.47 8.51 10.28
CA ALA A 17 18.20 7.77 10.38
C ALA A 17 18.39 6.25 10.56
N ASN A 18 19.62 5.75 10.55
CA ASN A 18 19.96 4.32 10.60
C ASN A 18 19.35 3.48 9.45
N GLU A 19 19.00 4.12 8.33
CA GLU A 19 18.44 3.49 7.12
C GLU A 19 19.53 3.19 6.06
N ALA A 20 20.77 3.63 6.30
CA ALA A 20 21.89 3.33 5.43
C ALA A 20 22.30 1.84 5.50
N SER A 21 22.70 1.28 4.35
CA SER A 21 23.30 -0.06 4.29
C SER A 21 24.64 -0.10 5.04
N ASP A 22 25.06 -1.29 5.47
CA ASP A 22 26.28 -1.44 6.27
C ASP A 22 27.54 -0.91 5.55
N ASP A 23 27.63 -1.14 4.24
CA ASP A 23 28.74 -0.63 3.40
C ASP A 23 28.75 0.91 3.34
N THR A 24 27.56 1.52 3.22
CA THR A 24 27.41 2.98 3.25
C THR A 24 27.75 3.55 4.62
N ARG A 25 27.39 2.84 5.69
CA ARG A 25 27.69 3.24 7.07
C ARG A 25 29.20 3.27 7.31
N SER A 26 29.91 2.20 6.95
CA SER A 26 31.36 2.13 7.08
C SER A 26 32.08 3.21 6.27
N LEU A 27 31.57 3.55 5.09
CA LEU A 27 32.10 4.64 4.27
C LEU A 27 31.97 6.01 4.96
N VAL A 28 30.79 6.32 5.51
CA VAL A 28 30.54 7.59 6.20
C VAL A 28 31.41 7.70 7.46
N GLU A 29 31.52 6.63 8.26
CA GLU A 29 32.37 6.59 9.46
C GLU A 29 33.85 6.83 9.15
N ALA A 30 34.36 6.21 8.08
CA ALA A 30 35.73 6.43 7.63
C ALA A 30 35.98 7.90 7.24
N TYR A 31 34.98 8.57 6.67
CA TYR A 31 35.06 9.99 6.33
C TYR A 31 34.96 10.92 7.54
N LEU A 32 34.14 10.57 8.53
CA LEU A 32 34.01 11.33 9.77
C LEU A 32 35.28 11.26 10.63
N ALA A 33 36.00 10.14 10.58
CA ALA A 33 37.29 10.01 11.25
C ALA A 33 38.38 10.97 10.69
N ASP A 34 38.28 11.32 9.41
CA ASP A 34 39.27 12.15 8.70
C ASP A 34 38.89 13.65 8.68
N ASP A 35 37.60 14.00 8.79
CA ASP A 35 37.09 15.39 8.80
C ASP A 35 36.43 15.78 10.14
N PRO A 36 37.20 16.41 11.07
CA PRO A 36 36.67 16.90 12.35
C PRO A 36 35.58 17.97 12.21
N ALA A 37 35.52 18.70 11.09
CA ALA A 37 34.47 19.69 10.85
C ALA A 37 33.15 19.02 10.49
N LEU A 38 33.20 17.90 9.76
CA LEU A 38 32.02 17.09 9.45
C LEU A 38 31.47 16.39 10.71
N THR A 39 32.36 15.89 11.57
CA THR A 39 31.98 15.29 12.85
C THR A 39 31.25 16.27 13.77
N LYS A 40 31.69 17.54 13.83
CA LYS A 40 30.95 18.58 14.55
C LYS A 40 29.56 18.84 13.98
N LEU A 41 29.41 18.77 12.66
CA LEU A 41 28.13 18.94 11.98
C LEU A 41 27.18 17.78 12.32
N VAL A 42 27.69 16.54 12.33
CA VAL A 42 26.97 15.35 12.81
C VAL A 42 26.52 15.52 14.25
N GLU A 43 27.42 15.90 15.15
CA GLU A 43 27.09 16.10 16.56
C GLU A 43 26.02 17.17 16.76
N GLN A 44 26.12 18.29 16.04
CA GLN A 44 25.10 19.35 16.06
C GLN A 44 23.75 18.88 15.51
N SER A 45 23.76 18.07 14.44
CA SER A 45 22.54 17.50 13.84
C SER A 45 21.92 16.40 14.70
N ASN A 46 22.72 15.68 15.49
CA ASN A 46 22.22 14.69 16.45
C ASN A 46 21.63 15.38 17.69
N GLN A 47 22.16 16.55 18.08
CA GLN A 47 21.62 17.38 19.16
C GLN A 47 20.35 18.15 18.75
N GLN A 48 20.29 18.62 17.50
CA GLN A 48 19.04 19.01 16.85
C GLN A 48 18.29 17.74 16.48
N ASN A 49 17.87 17.03 17.51
CA ASN A 49 17.05 15.83 17.46
C ASN A 49 16.19 15.91 16.19
N TRP A 50 16.55 15.13 15.16
CA TRP A 50 15.65 14.88 14.05
C TRP A 50 14.53 14.04 14.67
N GLU A 51 13.67 14.71 15.45
CA GLU A 51 12.34 14.27 15.86
C GLU A 51 11.45 14.31 14.59
N GLY A 52 11.98 13.74 13.51
CA GLY A 52 11.25 13.09 12.44
C GLY A 52 10.91 11.66 12.82
N ASP A 53 10.98 11.31 14.11
CA ASP A 53 9.91 10.51 14.70
C ASP A 53 8.63 11.35 14.56
N VAL A 54 8.08 11.43 13.34
CA VAL A 54 6.65 11.22 13.25
C VAL A 54 6.52 9.83 13.83
N PRO A 55 5.98 9.66 15.04
CA PRO A 55 5.65 8.33 15.47
C PRO A 55 4.51 7.97 14.52
N VAL A 56 4.83 7.38 13.37
CA VAL A 56 3.89 6.50 12.73
C VAL A 56 3.79 5.42 13.76
N PRO A 57 2.71 5.38 14.55
CA PRO A 57 2.56 4.29 15.48
C PRO A 57 2.47 3.10 14.55
N LEU A 58 3.53 2.29 14.47
CA LEU A 58 3.47 0.92 14.02
C LEU A 58 2.70 0.15 15.10
N ASP A 59 1.51 0.65 15.41
CA ASP A 59 0.49 -0.05 16.11
C ASP A 59 0.00 -1.08 15.12
N LYS A 60 0.21 -2.35 15.42
CA LYS A 60 -0.31 -3.48 14.61
C LYS A 60 -1.80 -3.31 14.32
N GLU A 61 -2.53 -2.55 15.14
CA GLU A 61 -3.90 -2.14 14.85
C GLU A 61 -4.06 -1.25 13.61
N HIS A 62 -3.12 -0.36 13.30
CA HIS A 62 -3.18 0.53 12.13
C HIS A 62 -2.85 -0.20 10.82
N GLU A 63 -1.92 -1.15 10.86
CA GLU A 63 -1.71 -2.08 9.73
C GLU A 63 -2.96 -2.94 9.50
N MET A 64 -3.55 -3.49 10.56
CA MET A 64 -4.77 -4.29 10.49
C MET A 64 -5.96 -3.48 9.94
N LYS A 65 -6.17 -2.24 10.42
CA LYS A 65 -7.26 -1.36 9.95
C LYS A 65 -7.11 -0.97 8.47
N SER A 66 -5.87 -0.80 7.98
CA SER A 66 -5.62 -0.50 6.56
C SER A 66 -5.88 -1.72 5.67
N PHE A 67 -5.54 -2.90 6.17
CA PHE A 67 -5.84 -4.17 5.51
C PHE A 67 -7.34 -4.46 5.47
N GLU A 68 -8.06 -4.20 6.56
CA GLU A 68 -9.51 -4.39 6.67
C GLU A 68 -10.30 -3.47 5.75
N LYS A 69 -9.92 -2.18 5.66
CA LYS A 69 -10.54 -1.24 4.73
C LYS A 69 -10.36 -1.67 3.28
N THR A 70 -9.15 -2.13 2.92
CA THR A 70 -8.85 -2.63 1.58
C THR A 70 -9.64 -3.91 1.29
N ARG A 71 -9.74 -4.81 2.26
CA ARG A 71 -10.53 -6.05 2.16
C ARG A 71 -12.02 -5.78 1.98
N GLN A 72 -12.57 -4.80 2.70
CA GLN A 72 -13.98 -4.41 2.57
C GLN A 72 -14.30 -3.86 1.18
N LEU A 73 -13.46 -2.98 0.64
CA LEU A 73 -13.64 -2.44 -0.71
C LEU A 73 -13.58 -3.54 -1.78
N LEU A 74 -12.63 -4.47 -1.66
CA LEU A 74 -12.52 -5.62 -2.57
C LEU A 74 -13.74 -6.54 -2.49
N VAL A 75 -14.24 -6.83 -1.28
CA VAL A 75 -15.46 -7.63 -1.10
C VAL A 75 -16.67 -6.92 -1.69
N GLN A 76 -16.83 -5.62 -1.45
CA GLN A 76 -17.93 -4.83 -1.99
C GLN A 76 -17.89 -4.80 -3.53
N GLN A 77 -16.72 -4.58 -4.12
CA GLN A 77 -16.53 -4.63 -5.57
C GLN A 77 -16.89 -6.02 -6.13
N ARG A 78 -16.47 -7.09 -5.45
CA ARG A 78 -16.76 -8.47 -5.86
C ARG A 78 -18.25 -8.79 -5.79
N VAL A 79 -18.94 -8.34 -4.74
CA VAL A 79 -20.39 -8.50 -4.57
C VAL A 79 -21.16 -7.72 -5.63
N LEU A 80 -20.79 -6.45 -5.88
CA LEU A 80 -21.39 -5.64 -6.94
C LEU A 80 -21.21 -6.29 -8.31
N MET A 81 -20.01 -6.81 -8.61
CA MET A 81 -19.73 -7.48 -9.87
C MET A 81 -20.53 -8.78 -10.01
N ALA A 82 -20.59 -9.59 -8.95
CA ALA A 82 -21.41 -10.80 -8.93
C ALA A 82 -22.90 -10.49 -9.14
N PHE A 83 -23.40 -9.43 -8.51
CA PHE A 83 -24.78 -8.97 -8.68
C PHE A 83 -25.06 -8.49 -10.11
N ALA A 84 -24.14 -7.73 -10.71
CA ALA A 84 -24.25 -7.28 -12.10
C ALA A 84 -24.26 -8.46 -13.09
N ILE A 85 -23.36 -9.43 -12.90
CA ILE A 85 -23.31 -10.66 -13.71
C ILE A 85 -24.62 -11.44 -13.54
N PHE A 86 -25.05 -11.67 -12.30
CA PHE A 86 -26.29 -12.39 -12.01
C PHE A 86 -27.50 -11.71 -12.65
N SER A 87 -27.66 -10.39 -12.48
CA SER A 87 -28.76 -9.62 -13.07
C SER A 87 -28.73 -9.69 -14.60
N THR A 88 -27.55 -9.60 -15.21
CA THR A 88 -27.41 -9.71 -16.67
C THR A 88 -27.80 -11.09 -17.16
N LEU A 89 -27.29 -12.15 -16.51
CA LEU A 89 -27.65 -13.52 -16.84
C LEU A 89 -29.13 -13.80 -16.60
N MET A 90 -29.72 -13.21 -15.57
CA MET A 90 -31.14 -13.31 -15.24
C MET A 90 -32.00 -12.72 -16.37
N ILE A 91 -31.65 -11.52 -16.85
CA ILE A 91 -32.36 -10.87 -17.97
C ILE A 91 -32.26 -11.71 -19.25
N VAL A 92 -31.09 -12.31 -19.51
CA VAL A 92 -30.84 -13.12 -20.72
C VAL A 92 -31.19 -14.60 -20.51
N ALA A 93 -31.72 -14.99 -19.35
CA ALA A 93 -32.03 -16.38 -19.02
C ALA A 93 -33.19 -16.89 -19.89
N VAL A 94 -32.83 -17.69 -20.88
CA VAL A 94 -33.72 -18.22 -21.89
C VAL A 94 -33.59 -19.74 -21.90
N ARG A 95 -34.72 -20.45 -21.97
CA ARG A 95 -34.81 -21.91 -22.02
C ARG A 95 -35.14 -22.34 -23.46
N GLY A 96 -34.30 -23.18 -24.05
CA GLY A 96 -34.61 -23.85 -25.31
C GLY A 96 -35.36 -25.17 -25.06
N GLY A 97 -36.47 -25.38 -25.75
CA GLY A 97 -37.23 -26.63 -25.75
C GLY A 97 -37.73 -27.01 -27.16
N GLU A 98 -38.42 -28.14 -27.28
CA GLU A 98 -38.89 -28.69 -28.57
C GLU A 98 -39.82 -27.74 -29.37
N GLU A 99 -40.45 -26.76 -28.71
CA GLU A 99 -41.34 -25.77 -29.32
C GLU A 99 -40.68 -24.39 -29.55
N GLY A 100 -39.36 -24.26 -29.35
CA GLY A 100 -38.60 -23.03 -29.59
C GLY A 100 -37.97 -22.40 -28.33
N ILE A 101 -37.54 -21.14 -28.48
CA ILE A 101 -36.83 -20.36 -27.47
C ILE A 101 -37.85 -19.62 -26.58
N ARG A 102 -37.96 -19.99 -25.30
CA ARG A 102 -38.86 -19.35 -24.31
C ARG A 102 -38.08 -18.68 -23.18
N TRP A 103 -38.60 -17.56 -22.68
CA TRP A 103 -38.01 -16.91 -21.49
C TRP A 103 -38.23 -17.76 -20.25
N LEU A 104 -37.17 -17.93 -19.43
CA LEU A 104 -37.22 -18.84 -18.28
C LEU A 104 -38.20 -18.38 -17.17
N TRP A 105 -38.57 -17.10 -17.19
CA TRP A 105 -39.53 -16.47 -16.28
C TRP A 105 -40.98 -16.49 -16.81
N GLY A 106 -41.21 -16.95 -18.03
CA GLY A 106 -42.53 -16.93 -18.68
C GLY A 106 -43.51 -17.96 -18.12
N ASP A 107 -43.01 -19.06 -17.56
CA ASP A 107 -43.83 -20.15 -16.98
C ASP A 107 -43.99 -20.02 -15.46
N LEU A 108 -43.52 -18.93 -14.85
CA LEU A 108 -43.78 -18.66 -13.43
C LEU A 108 -45.30 -18.49 -13.25
N PRO A 109 -45.93 -19.22 -12.31
CA PRO A 109 -47.34 -18.98 -11.99
C PRO A 109 -47.45 -17.52 -11.60
N GLN A 110 -48.23 -16.78 -12.38
CA GLN A 110 -48.45 -15.36 -12.23
C GLN A 110 -48.92 -15.16 -10.79
N VAL A 111 -48.04 -14.64 -9.92
CA VAL A 111 -48.43 -14.31 -8.55
C VAL A 111 -49.30 -13.07 -8.71
N GLY A 112 -50.60 -13.31 -8.85
CA GLY A 112 -51.62 -12.28 -8.95
C GLY A 112 -51.49 -11.35 -7.75
N TRP A 113 -50.96 -10.16 -8.00
CA TRP A 113 -51.10 -9.02 -7.11
C TRP A 113 -52.17 -8.12 -7.74
N LEU A 114 -53.34 -8.15 -7.10
CA LEU A 114 -54.50 -7.24 -7.17
C LEU A 114 -54.76 -6.51 -8.49
#